data_AF-A0A4Z0QP14-F1
#
_entry.id   AF-A0A4Z0QP14-F1
#
_cell.length_a   1.000
_cell.length_b   1.000
_cell.length_c   1.000
_cell.angle_alpha   90.00
_cell.angle_beta   90.00
_cell.angle_gamma   90.00
#
_symmetry.space_group_name_H-M   'P 1'
#
loop_
_entity.id
_entity.type
_entity.pdbx_description
1 polymer ?
#
loop_
_entity_poly.entity_id
_entity_poly.type
_entity_poly.pdbx_seq_one_letter_code
_entity_poly.pdbx_strand_id
1 'polypeptide(L)'
;MSKIITIDRKYIVMVASAFVICLIGFAGFSLWQNTNASVTKINEVPEIKMLGVTVEPASIIKDVTYGSVTLKGAQVISTKTFDLIATVQNTTAKKMTNVPVELQMTLIGDETKKVTSPGNLATLEPGATARIAFRQIKALGDALGKSATSGQHLITLRVKPNLEGGVEQATEASFRFNVDSTVKVPTTVKKQ
;
A
#
# COMPACT_ATOMS: atom_id res chain seq x y z
N MET A 1 -66.03 36.92 -7.01
CA MET A 1 -65.61 37.67 -5.81
C MET A 1 -64.10 37.58 -5.70
N SER A 2 -63.38 38.63 -6.10
CA SER A 2 -61.92 38.62 -6.15
C SER A 2 -61.37 39.33 -4.92
N LYS A 3 -60.69 38.60 -4.02
CA LYS A 3 -59.99 39.18 -2.87
C LYS A 3 -58.62 39.68 -3.35
N ILE A 4 -58.43 41.00 -3.36
CA ILE A 4 -57.13 41.62 -3.63
C ILE A 4 -56.34 41.58 -2.32
N ILE A 5 -55.25 40.81 -2.30
CA ILE A 5 -54.35 40.70 -1.14
C ILE A 5 -53.21 41.70 -1.35
N THR A 6 -53.18 42.75 -0.54
CA THR A 6 -52.11 43.75 -0.57
C THR A 6 -50.93 43.20 0.23
N ILE A 7 -49.93 42.66 -0.45
CA ILE A 7 -48.70 42.16 0.18
C ILE A 7 -47.72 43.33 0.31
N ASP A 8 -47.26 43.60 1.53
CA ASP A 8 -46.26 44.63 1.79
C ASP A 8 -44.91 44.22 1.18
N ARG A 9 -44.33 45.14 0.38
CA ARG A 9 -43.08 44.99 -0.36
C ARG A 9 -41.91 44.55 0.53
N LYS A 10 -41.94 44.89 1.83
CA LYS A 10 -40.91 44.46 2.79
C LYS A 10 -40.89 42.93 2.98
N TYR A 11 -42.05 42.28 3.01
CA TYR A 11 -42.12 40.82 3.17
C TYR A 11 -41.68 40.08 1.90
N ILE A 12 -41.99 40.64 0.73
CA ILE A 12 -41.52 40.06 -0.55
C ILE A 12 -39.99 40.10 -0.64
N VAL A 13 -39.37 41.22 -0.26
CA VAL A 13 -37.91 41.36 -0.27
C VAL A 13 -37.26 40.43 0.74
N MET A 14 -37.85 40.27 1.92
CA MET A 14 -37.35 39.37 2.96
C MET A 14 -37.38 37.91 2.51
N VAL A 15 -38.51 37.44 1.95
CA VAL A 15 -38.65 36.06 1.46
C VAL A 15 -37.72 35.80 0.27
N ALA A 16 -37.59 36.76 -0.65
CA ALA A 16 -36.67 36.63 -1.78
C ALA A 16 -35.21 36.52 -1.32
N SER A 17 -34.80 37.30 -0.31
CA SER A 17 -33.44 37.25 0.23
C SER A 17 -33.10 35.90 0.89
N ALA A 18 -34.04 35.33 1.64
CA ALA A 18 -33.89 34.02 2.25
C ALA A 18 -33.76 32.91 1.20
N PHE A 19 -34.53 33.00 0.11
CA PHE A 19 -34.46 32.05 -0.99
C PHE A 19 -33.10 32.07 -1.71
N VAL A 20 -32.55 33.26 -1.94
CA VAL A 20 -31.23 33.43 -2.59
C VAL A 20 -30.12 32.83 -1.73
N ILE A 21 -30.15 33.03 -0.40
CA ILE A 21 -29.14 32.47 0.52
C ILE A 21 -29.21 30.94 0.52
N CYS A 22 -30.41 30.35 0.53
CA CYS A 22 -30.57 28.89 0.44
C CYS A 22 -30.03 28.33 -0.88
N LEU A 23 -30.26 29.00 -2.01
CA LEU A 23 -29.76 28.55 -3.31
C LEU A 23 -28.24 28.63 -3.42
N ILE A 24 -27.61 29.68 -2.87
CA ILE A 24 -26.14 29.80 -2.82
C ILE A 24 -25.55 28.71 -1.90
N GLY A 25 -26.18 28.44 -0.76
CA GLY A 25 -25.77 27.35 0.14
C GLY A 25 -25.85 25.97 -0.51
N PHE A 26 -26.93 25.69 -1.26
CA PHE A 26 -27.10 24.41 -1.98
C PHE A 26 -26.09 24.25 -3.12
N ALA A 27 -25.80 25.32 -3.87
CA ALA A 27 -24.78 25.31 -4.91
C ALA A 27 -23.37 25.12 -4.34
N GLY A 28 -23.05 25.78 -3.22
CA GLY A 28 -21.77 25.60 -2.52
C GLY A 28 -21.59 24.18 -1.96
N PHE A 29 -22.65 23.58 -1.40
CA PHE A 29 -22.61 22.22 -0.88
C PHE A 29 -22.49 21.16 -1.99
N SER A 30 -23.17 21.35 -3.13
CA SER A 30 -23.06 20.49 -4.31
C SER A 30 -21.65 20.51 -4.91
N LEU A 31 -21.01 21.68 -4.98
CA LEU A 31 -19.62 21.80 -5.44
C LEU A 31 -18.62 21.12 -4.49
N TRP A 32 -18.85 21.20 -3.17
CA TRP A 32 -17.99 20.53 -2.19
C TRP A 32 -18.06 19.00 -2.29
N GLN A 33 -19.26 18.42 -2.47
CA GLN A 33 -19.38 16.97 -2.62
C GLN A 33 -18.72 16.43 -3.89
N ASN A 34 -18.77 17.19 -4.99
CA ASN A 34 -18.15 16.82 -6.27
C ASN A 34 -16.61 16.97 -6.30
N THR A 35 -16.01 17.57 -5.27
CA THR A 35 -14.54 17.71 -5.16
C THR A 35 -13.88 16.47 -4.54
N ASN A 36 -14.68 15.52 -4.02
CA ASN A 36 -14.18 14.18 -3.76
C ASN A 36 -14.12 13.45 -5.10
N ALA A 37 -13.01 13.68 -5.80
CA ALA A 37 -12.64 12.97 -7.01
C ALA A 37 -13.02 11.50 -6.83
N SER A 38 -13.94 11.05 -7.69
CA SER A 38 -14.19 9.66 -7.96
C SER A 38 -12.82 8.99 -8.14
N VAL A 39 -12.34 8.31 -7.10
CA VAL A 39 -11.38 7.24 -7.28
C VAL A 39 -12.17 6.19 -8.04
N THR A 40 -12.13 6.31 -9.37
CA THR A 40 -12.58 5.28 -10.27
C THR A 40 -11.86 4.03 -9.78
N LYS A 41 -12.59 3.12 -9.13
CA LYS A 41 -12.12 1.76 -8.91
C LYS A 41 -12.07 1.14 -10.30
N ILE A 42 -11.02 1.46 -11.03
CA ILE A 42 -10.71 0.80 -12.27
C ILE A 42 -10.37 -0.62 -11.84
N ASN A 43 -11.29 -1.54 -12.10
CA ASN A 43 -11.10 -2.99 -12.03
C ASN A 43 -10.17 -3.43 -13.19
N GLU A 44 -9.14 -2.64 -13.49
CA GLU A 44 -8.12 -2.99 -14.47
C GLU A 44 -7.23 -4.02 -13.83
N VAL A 45 -7.04 -5.13 -14.56
CA VAL A 45 -6.02 -6.10 -14.21
C VAL A 45 -4.69 -5.35 -14.19
N PRO A 46 -3.95 -5.35 -13.06
CA PRO A 46 -2.72 -4.58 -12.96
C PRO A 46 -1.73 -5.08 -13.99
N GLU A 47 -1.09 -4.16 -14.71
CA GLU A 47 -0.13 -4.45 -15.77
C GLU A 47 1.03 -5.33 -15.28
N ILE A 48 1.43 -5.13 -14.03
CA ILE A 48 2.44 -5.92 -13.36
C ILE A 48 1.81 -6.54 -12.12
N LYS A 49 1.70 -7.87 -12.10
CA LYS A 49 1.20 -8.61 -10.95
C LYS A 49 2.35 -9.07 -10.08
N MET A 50 2.29 -8.81 -8.78
CA MET A 50 3.21 -9.44 -7.83
C MET A 50 2.77 -10.87 -7.54
N LEU A 51 3.63 -11.84 -7.84
CA LEU A 51 3.37 -13.26 -7.61
C LEU A 51 3.74 -13.69 -6.20
N GLY A 52 4.76 -13.06 -5.61
CA GLY A 52 5.16 -13.38 -4.25
C GLY A 52 6.44 -12.69 -3.86
N VAL A 53 6.72 -12.77 -2.56
CA VAL A 53 7.95 -12.27 -1.97
C VAL A 53 8.57 -13.37 -1.14
N THR A 54 9.83 -13.66 -1.43
CA THR A 54 10.63 -14.64 -0.69
C THR A 54 11.66 -13.89 0.14
N VAL A 55 11.87 -14.33 1.37
CA VAL A 55 12.86 -13.77 2.29
C VAL A 55 13.95 -14.81 2.51
N GLU A 56 15.20 -14.41 2.42
CA GLU A 56 16.38 -15.23 2.70
C GLU A 56 17.20 -14.61 3.84
N PRO A 57 17.52 -15.34 4.92
CA PRO A 57 17.20 -16.74 5.17
C PRO A 57 15.71 -16.97 5.38
N ALA A 58 15.26 -18.19 5.08
CA ALA A 58 13.84 -18.55 5.05
C ALA A 58 13.12 -18.15 6.34
N SER A 59 12.05 -17.37 6.18
CA SER A 59 11.14 -17.02 7.25
C SER A 59 10.29 -18.21 7.68
N ILE A 60 9.93 -18.28 8.95
CA ILE A 60 9.14 -19.37 9.54
C ILE A 60 7.72 -18.86 9.75
N ILE A 61 6.72 -19.60 9.29
CA ILE A 61 5.33 -19.31 9.62
C ILE A 61 5.00 -20.09 10.89
N LYS A 62 4.73 -19.39 12.00
CA LYS A 62 4.31 -20.01 13.25
C LYS A 62 3.51 -19.06 14.12
N ASP A 63 2.80 -19.63 15.08
CA ASP A 63 2.20 -18.86 16.14
C ASP A 63 3.29 -18.36 17.09
N VAL A 64 3.28 -17.07 17.40
CA VAL A 64 4.21 -16.43 18.34
C VAL A 64 3.44 -15.67 19.40
N THR A 65 3.83 -15.85 20.65
CA THR A 65 3.24 -15.14 21.79
C THR A 65 4.26 -14.19 22.37
N TYR A 66 3.91 -12.90 22.40
CA TYR A 66 4.68 -11.82 23.00
C TYR A 66 3.91 -11.27 24.21
N GLY A 67 4.33 -11.63 25.42
CA GLY A 67 3.59 -11.31 26.63
C GLY A 67 2.18 -11.91 26.59
N SER A 68 1.14 -11.07 26.54
CA SER A 68 -0.26 -11.47 26.45
C SER A 68 -0.82 -11.54 25.01
N VAL A 69 -0.03 -11.17 23.99
CA VAL A 69 -0.48 -11.08 22.59
C VAL A 69 0.04 -12.27 21.79
N THR A 70 -0.88 -13.06 21.24
CA THR A 70 -0.53 -14.17 20.33
C THR A 70 -0.83 -13.77 18.89
N LEU A 71 0.21 -13.73 18.06
CA LEU A 71 0.08 -13.60 16.62
C LEU A 71 0.04 -15.00 16.00
N LYS A 72 -1.12 -15.38 15.47
CA LYS A 72 -1.28 -16.65 14.77
C LYS A 72 -0.75 -16.57 13.34
N GLY A 73 -0.05 -17.60 12.89
CA GLY A 73 0.47 -17.72 11.53
C GLY A 73 1.41 -16.56 11.13
N ALA A 74 2.14 -15.99 12.08
CA ALA A 74 3.03 -14.88 11.80
C ALA A 74 4.24 -15.37 10.99
N GLN A 75 4.59 -14.64 9.94
CA GLN A 75 5.85 -14.83 9.24
C GLN A 75 6.98 -14.20 10.06
N VAL A 76 7.87 -15.04 10.60
CA VAL A 76 8.96 -14.63 11.49
C VAL A 76 10.31 -14.80 10.82
N ILE A 77 11.12 -13.74 10.81
CA ILE A 77 12.52 -13.73 10.39
C ILE A 77 13.39 -13.71 11.65
N SER A 78 14.33 -14.65 11.74
CA SER A 78 15.22 -14.78 12.90
C SER A 78 16.49 -13.93 12.81
N THR A 79 16.77 -13.35 11.65
CA THR A 79 17.99 -12.58 11.40
C THR A 79 17.68 -11.09 11.31
N LYS A 80 18.64 -10.28 11.76
CA LYS A 80 18.59 -8.81 11.66
C LYS A 80 18.95 -8.29 10.27
N THR A 81 19.45 -9.17 9.41
CA THR A 81 19.78 -8.87 8.02
C THR A 81 19.25 -10.00 7.16
N PHE A 82 18.58 -9.64 6.09
CA PHE A 82 17.95 -10.57 5.18
C PHE A 82 17.94 -9.99 3.76
N ASP A 83 17.85 -10.89 2.79
CA ASP A 83 17.64 -10.59 1.40
C ASP A 83 16.15 -10.78 1.10
N LEU A 84 15.63 -9.93 0.23
CA LEU A 84 14.24 -9.96 -0.18
C LEU A 84 14.14 -10.11 -1.69
N ILE A 85 13.48 -11.18 -2.12
CA ILE A 85 13.33 -11.52 -3.52
C ILE A 85 11.86 -11.36 -3.89
N ALA A 86 11.54 -10.27 -4.57
CA ALA A 86 10.20 -10.03 -5.11
C ALA A 86 10.09 -10.74 -6.48
N THR A 87 9.01 -11.48 -6.71
CA THR A 87 8.69 -12.06 -8.02
C THR A 87 7.50 -11.31 -8.60
N VAL A 88 7.70 -10.73 -9.78
CA VAL A 88 6.68 -9.98 -10.52
C VAL A 88 6.42 -10.64 -11.87
N GLN A 89 5.22 -10.44 -12.41
CA GLN A 89 4.79 -10.94 -13.71
C GLN A 89 4.20 -9.80 -14.54
N ASN A 90 4.58 -9.70 -15.80
CA ASN A 90 3.88 -8.85 -16.77
C ASN A 90 2.61 -9.57 -17.22
N THR A 91 1.45 -8.97 -16.98
CA THR A 91 0.15 -9.52 -17.37
C THR A 91 -0.33 -8.99 -18.72
N THR A 92 0.39 -8.03 -19.30
CA THR A 92 0.04 -7.38 -20.55
C THR A 92 0.64 -8.13 -21.76
N ALA A 93 0.13 -7.78 -22.95
CA ALA A 93 0.70 -8.23 -24.22
C ALA A 93 1.90 -7.36 -24.70
N LYS A 94 2.28 -6.31 -23.95
CA LYS A 94 3.34 -5.37 -24.33
C LYS A 94 4.64 -5.74 -23.62
N LYS A 95 5.76 -5.63 -24.33
CA LYS A 95 7.09 -5.73 -23.70
C LYS A 95 7.35 -4.47 -22.87
N MET A 96 7.77 -4.65 -21.64
CA MET A 96 8.14 -3.55 -20.74
C MET A 96 9.66 -3.48 -20.61
N THR A 97 10.20 -2.27 -20.57
CA THR A 97 11.63 -2.02 -20.40
C THR A 97 11.88 -0.98 -19.33
N ASN A 98 13.00 -1.08 -18.62
CA ASN A 98 13.39 -0.14 -17.56
C ASN A 98 12.25 0.09 -16.55
N VAL A 99 11.78 -0.99 -15.91
CA VAL A 99 10.68 -0.94 -14.94
C VAL A 99 11.23 -0.59 -13.56
N PRO A 100 10.99 0.64 -13.06
CA PRO A 100 11.45 1.06 -11.74
C PRO A 100 10.64 0.39 -10.64
N VAL A 101 11.32 -0.30 -9.73
CA VAL A 101 10.72 -0.97 -8.56
C VAL A 101 11.34 -0.38 -7.30
N GLU A 102 10.52 0.01 -6.34
CA GLU A 102 10.97 0.57 -5.07
C GLU A 102 10.50 -0.32 -3.93
N LEU A 103 11.44 -0.73 -3.08
CA LEU A 103 11.17 -1.42 -1.83
C LEU A 103 11.20 -0.39 -0.71
N GLN A 104 10.10 -0.24 0.02
CA GLN A 104 10.06 0.53 1.25
C GLN A 104 9.78 -0.42 2.42
N MET A 105 10.57 -0.33 3.48
CA MET A 105 10.32 -1.04 4.74
C MET A 105 10.13 -0.03 5.85
N THR A 106 9.09 -0.23 6.67
CA THR A 106 8.78 0.60 7.83
C THR A 106 8.59 -0.26 9.08
N LEU A 107 8.92 0.28 10.25
CA LEU A 107 8.64 -0.35 11.53
C LEU A 107 7.22 0.00 11.98
N ILE A 108 6.40 -1.01 12.27
CA ILE A 108 5.03 -0.77 12.74
C ILE A 108 5.08 -0.26 14.18
N GLY A 109 4.49 0.91 14.42
CA GLY A 109 4.53 1.59 15.72
C GLY A 109 5.60 2.69 15.83
N ASP A 110 6.47 2.83 14.82
CA ASP A 110 7.41 3.95 14.71
C ASP A 110 7.62 4.32 13.23
N GLU A 111 6.76 5.21 12.72
CA GLU A 111 6.76 5.65 11.32
C GLU A 111 8.00 6.48 10.94
N THR A 112 8.78 6.92 11.92
CA THR A 112 10.04 7.64 11.67
C THR A 112 11.14 6.70 11.15
N LYS A 113 11.05 5.41 11.48
CA LYS A 113 11.97 4.38 11.01
C LYS A 113 11.48 3.79 9.70
N LYS A 114 12.09 4.27 8.61
CA LYS A 114 11.86 3.77 7.26
C LYS A 114 13.18 3.60 6.51
N VAL A 115 13.25 2.58 5.67
CA VAL A 115 14.33 2.40 4.70
C VAL A 115 13.74 2.17 3.33
N THR A 116 14.33 2.80 2.32
CA THR A 116 13.92 2.67 0.92
C THR A 116 15.10 2.14 0.13
N SER A 117 14.85 1.10 -0.67
CA SER A 117 15.83 0.54 -1.60
C SER A 117 15.27 0.62 -3.02
N PRO A 118 15.90 1.38 -3.92
CA PRO A 118 15.53 1.37 -5.32
C PRO A 118 15.98 0.06 -5.98
N GLY A 119 15.24 -0.34 -7.02
CA GLY A 119 15.50 -1.48 -7.88
C GLY A 119 15.01 -1.17 -9.29
N ASN A 120 15.50 -1.93 -10.27
CA ASN A 120 15.14 -1.74 -11.66
C ASN A 120 15.14 -3.08 -12.39
N LEU A 121 14.14 -3.29 -13.24
CA LEU A 121 14.12 -4.42 -14.18
C LEU A 121 14.43 -3.89 -15.58
N ALA A 122 15.47 -4.42 -16.20
CA ALA A 122 15.88 -4.00 -17.54
C ALA A 122 14.79 -4.30 -18.59
N THR A 123 14.21 -5.50 -18.55
CA THR A 123 13.19 -5.94 -19.50
C THR A 123 12.25 -6.95 -18.85
N LEU A 124 10.98 -6.93 -19.26
CA LEU A 124 9.96 -7.87 -18.84
C LEU A 124 9.05 -8.18 -20.03
N GLU A 125 9.23 -9.37 -20.60
CA GLU A 125 8.46 -9.83 -21.75
C GLU A 125 6.97 -10.07 -21.38
N PRO A 126 6.05 -10.00 -22.35
CA PRO A 126 4.64 -10.32 -22.14
C PRO A 126 4.44 -11.68 -21.47
N GLY A 127 3.68 -11.73 -20.36
CA GLY A 127 3.43 -12.97 -19.62
C GLY A 127 4.60 -13.48 -18.76
N ALA A 128 5.81 -12.95 -18.94
CA ALA A 128 7.01 -13.43 -18.29
C ALA A 128 7.09 -13.00 -16.82
N THR A 129 7.87 -13.75 -16.05
CA THR A 129 8.15 -13.45 -14.64
C THR A 129 9.58 -12.98 -14.47
N ALA A 130 9.80 -12.02 -13.58
CA ALA A 130 11.13 -11.58 -13.18
C ALA A 130 11.27 -11.55 -11.67
N ARG A 131 12.51 -11.72 -11.21
CA ARG A 131 12.88 -11.69 -9.80
C ARG A 131 13.75 -10.48 -9.51
N ILE A 132 13.37 -9.69 -8.53
CA ILE A 132 14.15 -8.54 -8.03
C ILE A 132 14.67 -8.91 -6.66
N ALA A 133 15.99 -8.98 -6.52
CA ALA A 133 16.65 -9.25 -5.25
C ALA A 133 17.16 -7.95 -4.61
N PHE A 134 16.60 -7.62 -3.45
CA PHE A 134 17.06 -6.56 -2.57
C PHE A 134 17.93 -7.20 -1.49
N ARG A 135 19.24 -6.96 -1.54
CA ARG A 135 20.20 -7.66 -0.68
C ARG A 135 20.55 -6.85 0.57
N GLN A 136 20.88 -7.57 1.64
CA GLN A 136 21.40 -7.05 2.90
C GLN A 136 20.50 -6.00 3.56
N ILE A 137 19.18 -6.20 3.47
CA ILE A 137 18.21 -5.34 4.14
C ILE A 137 18.33 -5.53 5.65
N LYS A 138 18.61 -4.44 6.36
CA LYS A 138 18.72 -4.44 7.83
C LYS A 138 17.36 -4.19 8.45
N ALA A 139 16.97 -5.04 9.40
CA ALA A 139 15.77 -4.86 10.21
C ALA A 139 15.83 -3.52 10.98
N LEU A 140 14.69 -2.86 11.10
CA LEU A 140 14.54 -1.57 11.80
C LEU A 140 14.22 -1.76 13.29
N GLY A 141 13.74 -2.95 13.66
CA GLY A 141 13.41 -3.37 15.00
C GLY A 141 13.57 -4.88 15.20
N ASP A 142 13.43 -5.33 16.44
CA ASP A 142 13.53 -6.73 16.84
C ASP A 142 12.58 -6.97 18.02
N ALA A 143 11.75 -8.00 17.93
CA ALA A 143 10.78 -8.35 18.97
C ALA A 143 11.45 -8.91 20.23
N LEU A 144 12.63 -9.53 20.09
CA LEU A 144 13.40 -10.14 21.17
C LEU A 144 12.59 -11.08 22.08
N GLY A 145 11.56 -11.74 21.55
CA GLY A 145 10.61 -12.57 22.31
C GLY A 145 9.74 -11.79 23.32
N LYS A 146 9.77 -10.46 23.32
CA LYS A 146 9.10 -9.60 24.32
C LYS A 146 7.95 -8.78 23.76
N SER A 147 8.11 -8.21 22.56
CA SER A 147 7.18 -7.22 22.01
C SER A 147 6.95 -7.41 20.53
N ALA A 148 5.70 -7.68 20.14
CA ALA A 148 5.30 -7.78 18.75
C ALA A 148 5.59 -6.47 17.98
N THR A 149 5.18 -5.33 18.52
CA THR A 149 5.30 -4.03 17.84
C THR A 149 6.76 -3.62 17.62
N SER A 150 7.66 -4.01 18.54
CA SER A 150 9.08 -3.69 18.41
C SER A 150 9.79 -4.45 17.29
N GLY A 151 9.22 -5.58 16.81
CA GLY A 151 9.76 -6.39 15.73
C GLY A 151 8.88 -6.45 14.48
N GLN A 152 7.69 -5.84 14.48
CA GLN A 152 6.77 -5.95 13.37
C GLN A 152 7.10 -4.93 12.28
N HIS A 153 7.29 -5.41 11.06
CA HIS A 153 7.64 -4.58 9.92
C HIS A 153 6.56 -4.67 8.85
N LEU A 154 6.37 -3.58 8.13
CA LEU A 154 5.60 -3.53 6.89
C LEU A 154 6.59 -3.28 5.76
N ILE A 155 6.54 -4.14 4.74
CA ILE A 155 7.20 -3.82 3.47
C ILE A 155 6.14 -3.49 2.44
N THR A 156 6.42 -2.42 1.71
CA THR A 156 5.66 -1.93 0.58
C THR A 156 6.56 -1.98 -0.64
N LEU A 157 6.22 -2.84 -1.60
CA LEU A 157 6.84 -2.88 -2.92
C LEU A 157 5.99 -2.02 -3.85
N ARG A 158 6.63 -1.05 -4.52
CA ARG A 158 5.97 -0.15 -5.44
C ARG A 158 6.65 -0.20 -6.80
N VAL A 159 5.88 -0.52 -7.83
CA VAL A 159 6.29 -0.38 -9.22
C VAL A 159 5.82 0.99 -9.70
N LYS A 160 6.77 1.85 -10.09
CA LYS A 160 6.45 3.19 -10.59
C LYS A 160 6.14 3.11 -12.10
N PRO A 161 5.23 3.94 -12.61
CA PRO A 161 4.96 4.00 -14.03
C PRO A 161 6.19 4.54 -14.77
N ASN A 162 6.43 4.00 -15.96
CA ASN A 162 7.43 4.45 -16.91
C ASN A 162 6.84 4.36 -18.33
N LEU A 163 6.29 5.46 -18.82
CA LEU A 163 5.63 5.53 -20.13
C LEU A 163 6.57 5.19 -21.29
N GLU A 164 7.83 5.64 -21.22
CA GLU A 164 8.87 5.30 -22.20
C GLU A 164 9.20 3.80 -22.19
N GLY A 165 9.06 3.19 -21.01
CA GLY A 165 9.27 1.77 -20.77
C GLY A 165 8.05 0.88 -20.99
N GLY A 166 6.91 1.44 -21.39
CA GLY A 166 5.67 0.68 -21.59
C GLY A 166 4.95 0.26 -20.30
N VAL A 167 5.24 0.91 -19.17
CA VAL A 167 4.50 0.74 -17.90
C VAL A 167 3.68 1.99 -17.65
N GLU A 168 2.37 1.89 -17.81
CA GLU A 168 1.45 3.03 -17.68
C GLU A 168 0.87 3.10 -16.26
N GLN A 169 0.75 1.96 -15.58
CA GLN A 169 0.10 1.84 -14.29
C GLN A 169 1.09 1.69 -13.13
N ALA A 170 0.85 2.42 -12.05
CA ALA A 170 1.52 2.18 -10.78
C ALA A 170 0.92 0.93 -10.12
N THR A 171 1.76 0.00 -9.66
CA THR A 171 1.31 -1.14 -8.86
C THR A 171 1.98 -1.14 -7.51
N GLU A 172 1.22 -1.43 -6.45
CA GLU A 172 1.74 -1.54 -5.09
C GLU A 172 1.24 -2.83 -4.43
N ALA A 173 2.12 -3.47 -3.66
CA ALA A 173 1.72 -4.54 -2.75
C ALA A 173 2.48 -4.39 -1.44
N SER A 174 1.78 -4.67 -0.35
CA SER A 174 2.33 -4.59 0.98
C SER A 174 2.17 -5.92 1.72
N PHE A 175 3.19 -6.29 2.49
CA PHE A 175 3.16 -7.50 3.32
C PHE A 175 3.81 -7.22 4.67
N ARG A 176 3.33 -7.96 5.68
CA ARG A 176 3.77 -7.82 7.07
C ARG A 176 4.56 -9.05 7.48
N PHE A 177 5.63 -8.82 8.21
CA PHE A 177 6.40 -9.88 8.86
C PHE A 177 6.91 -9.38 10.19
N ASN A 178 7.41 -10.30 11.00
CA ASN A 178 7.99 -10.01 12.29
C ASN A 178 9.45 -10.42 12.31
N VAL A 179 10.32 -9.57 12.85
CA VAL A 179 11.71 -9.91 13.12
C VAL A 179 11.81 -10.25 14.59
N ASP A 180 12.25 -11.47 14.89
CA ASP A 180 12.53 -11.92 16.25
C ASP A 180 13.80 -12.78 16.27
N SER A 181 14.90 -12.20 16.73
CA SER A 181 16.19 -12.90 16.77
C SER A 181 16.28 -14.02 17.82
N THR A 182 15.31 -14.10 18.73
CA THR A 182 15.25 -15.19 19.72
C THR A 182 14.64 -16.47 19.14
N VAL A 183 13.93 -16.35 18.01
CA VAL A 183 13.32 -17.49 17.33
C VAL A 183 14.40 -18.26 16.58
N LYS A 184 14.65 -19.49 17.03
CA LYS A 184 15.51 -20.42 16.32
C LYS A 184 14.85 -20.85 15.01
N VAL A 185 15.60 -20.76 13.91
CA VAL A 185 15.21 -21.37 12.64
C VAL A 185 15.36 -22.88 12.78
N PRO A 186 14.34 -23.68 12.45
CA PRO A 186 14.56 -25.11 12.27
C PRO A 186 15.61 -25.27 11.19
N THR A 187 16.71 -25.95 11.50
CA THR A 187 17.79 -26.23 10.55
C THR A 187 17.15 -26.97 9.37
N THR A 188 16.95 -26.27 8.25
CA THR A 188 16.58 -26.94 7.00
C THR A 188 17.74 -27.86 6.66
N VAL A 189 17.50 -29.15 6.82
CA VAL A 189 18.42 -30.21 6.40
C VAL A 189 18.77 -29.93 4.94
N LYS A 190 20.02 -29.55 4.67
CA LYS A 190 20.56 -29.53 3.32
C LYS A 190 20.38 -30.95 2.78
N LYS A 191 19.41 -31.17 1.89
CA LYS A 191 19.43 -32.39 1.06
C LYS A 191 20.67 -32.25 0.16
N GLN A 192 21.65 -33.11 0.45
CA GLN A 192 22.75 -33.47 -0.45
C GLN A 192 22.20 -34.02 -1.76
#